data_AF-U2KUG2-F1
#
_entry.id   AF-U2KUG2-F1
#
_cell.length_a   1.000
_cell.length_b   1.000
_cell.length_c   1.000
_cell.angle_alpha   90.00
_cell.angle_beta   90.00
_cell.angle_gamma   90.00
#
_symmetry.space_group_name_H-M   'P 1'
#
loop_
_entity.id
_entity.type
_entity.pdbx_description
1 polymer ?
#
loop_
_entity_poly.entity_id
_entity_poly.type
_entity_poly.pdbx_seq_one_letter_code
_entity_poly.pdbx_strand_id
1 'polypeptide(L)'
;MRDRDERGSVSAVGLCVLTAVLLLGLAAAQFTQSGANIAAEYEREMQLRLAAESGVETAAARLEENSHALGELPVAGRPKDVTKYLNAEHIPISDKTKLYVFLELPKDENAKDSLDIVGVAVDPDDEEETTRISDGEDWLRGKIVRARMQKAEKEERYVWRRWY
;
A
#
# COMPACT_ATOMS: atom_id res chain seq x y z
N MET A 1 -7.15 43.96 55.09
CA MET A 1 -6.68 42.62 54.68
C MET A 1 -7.63 41.89 53.71
N ARG A 2 -8.95 42.16 53.67
CA ARG A 2 -9.89 41.51 52.71
C ARG A 2 -9.65 41.84 51.22
N ASP A 3 -9.31 43.07 50.88
CA ASP A 3 -9.18 43.52 49.47
C ASP A 3 -8.00 42.87 48.70
N ARG A 4 -7.06 42.24 49.41
CA ARG A 4 -5.86 41.62 48.83
C ARG A 4 -6.07 40.14 48.47
N ASP A 5 -6.98 39.44 49.17
CA ASP A 5 -7.38 38.06 48.86
C ASP A 5 -8.28 37.98 47.61
N GLU A 6 -9.14 38.98 47.41
CA GLU A 6 -10.04 39.05 46.25
C GLU A 6 -9.26 39.30 44.95
N ARG A 7 -8.21 40.14 44.97
CA ARG A 7 -7.34 40.34 43.80
C ARG A 7 -6.46 39.13 43.50
N GLY A 8 -5.96 38.44 44.53
CA GLY A 8 -5.17 37.22 44.37
C GLY A 8 -5.98 36.05 43.80
N SER A 9 -7.23 35.88 44.26
CA SER A 9 -8.14 34.86 43.74
C SER A 9 -8.61 35.14 42.31
N VAL A 10 -8.93 36.39 41.96
CA VAL A 10 -9.26 36.78 40.57
C VAL A 10 -8.07 36.53 39.62
N SER A 11 -6.84 36.81 40.06
CA SER A 11 -5.63 36.52 39.27
C SER A 11 -5.38 35.01 39.11
N ALA A 12 -5.66 34.21 40.14
CA ALA A 12 -5.51 32.76 40.07
C ALA A 12 -6.56 32.12 39.14
N VAL A 13 -7.82 32.57 39.22
CA VAL A 13 -8.89 32.12 38.32
C VAL A 13 -8.59 32.52 36.87
N GLY A 14 -8.12 33.75 36.63
CA GLY A 14 -7.69 34.19 35.31
C GLY A 14 -6.55 33.34 34.74
N LEU A 15 -5.56 32.99 35.56
CA LEU A 15 -4.47 32.10 35.15
C LEU A 15 -4.96 30.68 34.86
N CYS A 16 -5.87 30.13 35.67
CA CYS A 16 -6.45 28.81 35.44
C CYS A 16 -7.24 28.77 34.11
N VAL A 17 -8.05 29.80 33.84
CA VAL A 17 -8.80 29.91 32.57
C VAL A 17 -7.83 30.03 31.40
N LEU A 18 -6.80 30.88 31.51
CA LEU A 18 -5.79 31.03 30.45
C LEU A 18 -5.04 29.72 30.20
N THR A 19 -4.68 28.99 31.25
CA THR A 19 -4.02 27.68 31.15
C THR A 19 -4.94 26.66 30.48
N ALA A 20 -6.23 26.61 30.85
CA ALA A 20 -7.20 25.73 30.22
C ALA A 20 -7.36 26.02 28.72
N VAL A 21 -7.43 27.31 28.34
CA VAL A 21 -7.50 27.73 26.93
C VAL A 21 -6.23 27.32 26.16
N LEU A 22 -5.04 27.51 26.75
CA LEU A 22 -3.78 27.09 26.14
C LEU A 22 -3.72 25.57 25.94
N LEU A 23 -4.12 24.78 26.94
CA LEU A 23 -4.15 23.33 26.84
C LEU A 23 -5.15 22.84 25.78
N LEU A 24 -6.32 23.47 25.67
CA LEU A 24 -7.29 23.18 24.62
C LEU A 24 -6.74 23.50 23.23
N GLY A 25 -6.06 24.64 23.07
CA GLY A 25 -5.41 25.01 21.82
C GLY A 25 -4.30 24.03 21.42
N LEU A 26 -3.48 23.62 22.38
CA LEU A 26 -2.41 22.64 22.15
C LEU A 26 -2.97 21.26 21.80
N ALA A 27 -4.02 20.82 22.50
CA ALA A 27 -4.70 19.56 22.23
C ALA A 27 -5.33 19.55 20.84
N ALA A 28 -5.97 20.65 20.42
CA ALA A 28 -6.53 20.77 19.07
C ALA A 28 -5.43 20.70 18.00
N ALA A 29 -4.31 21.40 18.20
CA ALA A 29 -3.18 21.36 17.27
C ALA A 29 -2.57 19.94 17.14
N GLN A 30 -2.35 19.26 18.28
CA GLN A 30 -1.86 17.88 18.30
C GLN A 30 -2.84 16.91 17.62
N PHE A 31 -4.14 17.09 17.84
CA PHE A 31 -5.16 16.27 17.20
C PHE A 31 -5.16 16.45 15.69
N THR A 32 -5.09 17.69 15.19
CA THR A 32 -5.01 17.96 13.75
C THR A 32 -3.74 17.38 13.12
N GLN A 33 -2.59 17.55 13.79
CA GLN A 33 -1.32 17.00 13.30
C GLN A 33 -1.35 15.46 13.26
N SER A 34 -1.85 14.82 14.32
CA SER A 34 -2.01 13.37 14.35
C SER A 34 -2.98 12.88 13.28
N GLY A 35 -4.10 13.57 13.07
CA GLY A 35 -5.07 13.23 12.03
C GLY A 35 -4.49 13.34 10.63
N ALA A 36 -3.70 14.38 10.37
CA ALA A 36 -3.00 14.58 9.10
C ALA A 36 -1.99 13.46 8.81
N ASN A 37 -1.22 13.04 9.82
CA ASN A 37 -0.26 11.93 9.67
C ASN A 37 -0.96 10.60 9.36
N ILE A 38 -2.06 10.30 10.05
CA ILE A 38 -2.85 9.09 9.81
C ILE A 38 -3.42 9.09 8.38
N ALA A 39 -3.98 10.22 7.93
CA ALA A 39 -4.51 10.34 6.58
C ALA A 39 -3.42 10.13 5.52
N ALA A 40 -2.23 10.70 5.72
CA ALA A 40 -1.09 10.50 4.83
C ALA A 40 -0.60 9.03 4.83
N GLU A 41 -0.58 8.36 5.98
CA GLU A 41 -0.23 6.94 6.07
C GLU A 41 -1.23 6.06 5.30
N TYR A 42 -2.53 6.34 5.44
CA TYR A 42 -3.58 5.65 4.68
C TYR A 42 -3.47 5.90 3.17
N GLU A 43 -3.21 7.14 2.75
CA GLU A 43 -3.04 7.47 1.34
C GLU A 43 -1.85 6.72 0.73
N ARG A 44 -0.72 6.65 1.43
CA ARG A 44 0.45 5.87 0.99
C ARG A 44 0.13 4.38 0.87
N GLU A 45 -0.55 3.78 1.85
CA GLU A 45 -0.95 2.36 1.75
C GLU A 45 -1.89 2.12 0.56
N MET A 46 -2.85 3.03 0.35
CA MET A 46 -3.76 2.97 -0.78
C MET A 46 -3.01 3.04 -2.11
N GLN A 47 -2.05 3.95 -2.25
CA GLN A 47 -1.21 4.07 -3.45
C GLN A 47 -0.44 2.78 -3.75
N LEU A 48 0.19 2.17 -2.75
CA LEU A 48 0.89 0.88 -2.92
C LEU A 48 -0.06 -0.23 -3.37
N ARG A 49 -1.25 -0.30 -2.76
CA ARG A 49 -2.25 -1.31 -3.12
C ARG A 49 -2.76 -1.11 -4.54
N LEU A 50 -3.11 0.12 -4.93
CA LEU A 50 -3.58 0.45 -6.27
C LEU A 50 -2.52 0.15 -7.32
N ALA A 51 -1.25 0.45 -7.05
CA ALA A 51 -0.15 0.13 -7.96
C ALA A 51 -0.02 -1.39 -8.17
N ALA A 52 -0.08 -2.18 -7.10
CA ALA A 52 -0.01 -3.63 -7.17
C ALA A 52 -1.23 -4.26 -7.89
N GLU A 53 -2.46 -3.81 -7.56
CA GLU A 53 -3.69 -4.24 -8.23
C GLU A 53 -3.66 -3.89 -9.72
N SER A 54 -3.30 -2.66 -10.06
CA SER A 54 -3.22 -2.20 -11.45
C SER A 54 -2.17 -2.96 -12.26
N GLY A 55 -1.04 -3.32 -11.64
CA GLY A 55 -0.02 -4.19 -12.26
C GLY A 55 -0.55 -5.58 -12.59
N VAL A 56 -1.30 -6.18 -11.67
CA VAL A 56 -1.95 -7.47 -11.86
C VAL A 56 -3.01 -7.40 -12.95
N GLU A 57 -3.88 -6.39 -12.93
CA GLU A 57 -4.93 -6.20 -13.94
C GLU A 57 -4.33 -5.97 -15.33
N THR A 58 -3.27 -5.18 -15.44
CA THR A 58 -2.57 -4.93 -16.71
C THR A 58 -1.96 -6.21 -17.27
N ALA A 59 -1.34 -7.03 -16.41
CA ALA A 59 -0.81 -8.32 -16.83
C ALA A 59 -1.92 -9.30 -17.24
N ALA A 60 -3.01 -9.34 -16.48
CA ALA A 60 -4.17 -10.17 -16.78
C ALA A 60 -4.82 -9.80 -18.11
N ALA A 61 -5.05 -8.51 -18.35
CA ALA A 61 -5.63 -8.02 -19.60
C ALA A 61 -4.81 -8.44 -20.83
N ARG A 62 -3.46 -8.40 -20.73
CA ARG A 62 -2.58 -8.87 -21.81
C ARG A 62 -2.69 -10.38 -22.05
N LEU A 63 -2.84 -11.17 -21.00
CA LEU A 63 -3.00 -12.62 -21.09
C LEU A 63 -4.41 -13.04 -21.55
N GLU A 64 -5.41 -12.20 -21.32
CA GLU A 64 -6.77 -12.32 -21.87
C GLU A 64 -6.81 -12.01 -23.37
N GLU A 65 -6.01 -11.04 -23.82
CA GLU A 65 -5.87 -10.72 -25.24
C GLU A 65 -5.05 -11.78 -25.98
N ASN A 66 -3.91 -12.20 -25.41
CA ASN A 66 -3.03 -13.20 -25.99
C ASN A 66 -2.28 -13.96 -24.88
N SER A 67 -2.49 -15.28 -24.78
CA SER A 67 -1.83 -16.12 -23.76
C SER A 67 -0.29 -16.12 -23.82
N HIS A 68 0.30 -15.69 -24.93
CA HIS A 68 1.75 -15.59 -25.13
C HIS A 68 2.30 -14.16 -24.98
N ALA A 69 1.46 -13.17 -24.64
CA ALA A 69 1.85 -11.75 -24.57
C ALA A 69 3.00 -11.47 -23.58
N LEU A 70 3.12 -12.29 -22.53
CA LEU A 70 4.15 -12.16 -21.49
C LEU A 70 5.30 -13.19 -21.68
N GLY A 71 5.39 -13.78 -22.87
CA GLY A 71 6.39 -14.78 -23.24
C GLY A 71 6.09 -16.17 -22.69
N GLU A 72 7.13 -16.97 -22.48
CA GLU A 72 7.01 -18.35 -21.98
C GLU A 72 6.42 -18.43 -20.58
N LEU A 73 5.73 -19.53 -20.27
CA LEU A 73 5.16 -19.78 -18.95
C LEU A 73 6.26 -19.96 -17.88
N PRO A 74 5.98 -19.60 -16.62
CA PRO A 74 6.92 -19.81 -15.52
C PRO A 74 7.18 -21.31 -15.29
N VAL A 75 8.36 -21.61 -14.75
CA VAL A 75 8.72 -22.96 -14.31
C VAL A 75 8.20 -23.18 -12.89
N ALA A 76 7.74 -24.39 -12.57
CA ALA A 76 7.28 -24.74 -11.23
C ALA A 76 8.30 -24.33 -10.15
N GLY A 77 7.82 -23.62 -9.12
CA GLY A 77 8.64 -23.12 -8.02
C GLY A 77 9.53 -21.92 -8.36
N ARG A 78 9.50 -21.40 -9.59
CA ARG A 78 10.28 -20.22 -10.00
C ARG A 78 9.36 -19.14 -10.58
N PRO A 79 9.05 -18.09 -9.80
CA PRO A 79 8.32 -16.93 -10.29
C PRO A 79 9.06 -16.30 -11.47
N LYS A 80 8.32 -15.91 -12.51
CA LYS A 80 8.88 -15.20 -13.67
C LYS A 80 8.54 -13.72 -13.55
N ASP A 81 9.56 -12.88 -13.51
CA ASP A 81 9.38 -11.42 -13.61
C ASP A 81 8.88 -11.05 -15.02
N VAL A 82 7.72 -10.41 -15.07
CA VAL A 82 7.09 -9.92 -16.29
C VAL A 82 6.90 -8.40 -16.30
N THR A 83 7.44 -7.69 -15.30
CA THR A 83 7.31 -6.23 -15.14
C THR A 83 7.69 -5.48 -16.41
N LYS A 84 8.79 -5.89 -17.06
CA LYS A 84 9.30 -5.28 -18.30
C LYS A 84 8.35 -5.38 -19.50
N TYR A 85 7.43 -6.34 -19.49
CA TYR A 85 6.45 -6.48 -20.55
C TYR A 85 5.29 -5.52 -20.35
N LEU A 86 5.07 -5.01 -19.14
CA LEU A 86 4.00 -4.07 -18.84
C LEU A 86 4.45 -2.66 -19.25
N ASN A 87 3.62 -1.97 -20.03
CA ASN A 87 3.89 -0.57 -20.33
C ASN A 87 3.56 0.26 -19.07
N ALA A 88 4.57 0.68 -18.34
CA ALA A 88 4.43 1.45 -17.10
C ALA A 88 3.64 2.76 -17.29
N GLU A 89 3.59 3.32 -18.51
CA GLU A 89 2.81 4.54 -18.80
C GLU A 89 1.31 4.40 -18.51
N HIS A 90 0.76 3.18 -18.51
CA HIS A 90 -0.66 2.94 -18.30
C HIS A 90 -0.99 2.50 -16.86
N ILE A 91 0.02 2.34 -16.00
CA ILE A 91 -0.16 1.92 -14.62
C ILE A 91 -0.01 3.16 -13.74
N PRO A 92 -1.03 3.51 -12.94
CA PRO A 92 -0.94 4.65 -12.02
C PRO A 92 0.01 4.30 -10.88
N ILE A 93 1.28 4.66 -11.03
CA ILE A 93 2.34 4.46 -10.05
C ILE A 93 2.85 5.83 -9.62
N SER A 94 2.97 6.05 -8.30
CA SER A 94 3.63 7.24 -7.75
C SER A 94 5.13 7.19 -8.06
N ASP A 95 5.78 8.34 -8.26
CA ASP A 95 7.23 8.41 -8.55
C ASP A 95 8.09 7.72 -7.48
N LYS A 96 7.56 7.61 -6.25
CA LYS A 96 8.21 6.96 -5.10
C LYS A 96 7.91 5.46 -4.98
N THR A 97 7.14 4.88 -5.90
CA THR A 97 6.74 3.47 -5.82
C THR A 97 7.42 2.67 -6.92
N LYS A 98 8.05 1.56 -6.54
CA LYS A 98 8.53 0.55 -7.49
C LYS A 98 7.53 -0.57 -7.59
N LEU A 99 7.11 -0.90 -8.80
CA LEU A 99 6.21 -2.01 -9.10
C LEU A 99 7.00 -3.17 -9.71
N TYR A 100 6.70 -4.38 -9.23
CA TYR A 100 7.12 -5.63 -9.82
C TYR A 100 5.88 -6.51 -10.06
N VAL A 101 5.85 -7.22 -11.18
CA VAL A 101 4.79 -8.17 -11.49
C VAL A 101 5.40 -9.51 -11.89
N PHE A 102 4.92 -10.57 -11.25
CA PHE A 102 5.41 -11.94 -11.45
C PHE A 102 4.29 -12.86 -11.91
N LEU A 103 4.68 -13.86 -12.72
CA LEU A 103 3.85 -15.02 -13.03
C LEU A 103 4.35 -16.23 -12.24
N GLU A 104 3.42 -16.95 -11.62
CA GLU A 104 3.69 -18.16 -10.85
C GLU A 104 2.77 -19.29 -11.30
N LEU A 105 3.27 -20.52 -11.33
CA LEU A 105 2.38 -21.68 -11.37
C LEU A 105 1.79 -21.89 -9.97
N PRO A 106 0.48 -22.12 -9.83
CA PRO A 106 -0.12 -22.43 -8.55
C PRO A 106 0.56 -23.63 -7.89
N LYS A 107 0.69 -23.58 -6.56
CA LYS A 107 1.23 -24.70 -5.77
C LYS A 107 0.27 -25.88 -5.64
N ASP A 108 -1.01 -25.67 -5.95
CA ASP A 108 -2.05 -26.70 -5.89
C ASP A 108 -1.99 -27.57 -7.15
N GLU A 109 -1.72 -28.87 -6.98
CA GLU A 109 -1.66 -29.84 -8.09
C GLU A 109 -2.99 -29.95 -8.86
N ASN A 110 -4.12 -29.56 -8.25
CA ASN A 110 -5.43 -29.55 -8.89
C ASN A 110 -5.68 -28.30 -9.75
N ALA A 111 -4.84 -27.27 -9.65
CA ALA A 111 -4.94 -26.05 -10.43
C ALA A 111 -4.27 -26.22 -11.80
N LYS A 112 -4.64 -27.29 -12.51
CA LYS A 112 -4.14 -27.54 -13.86
C LYS A 112 -4.59 -26.40 -14.78
N ASP A 113 -3.67 -25.95 -15.63
CA ASP A 113 -3.88 -24.85 -16.59
C ASP A 113 -4.26 -23.51 -15.92
N SER A 114 -4.00 -23.35 -14.63
CA SER A 114 -4.07 -22.07 -13.92
C SER A 114 -2.71 -21.36 -13.94
N LEU A 115 -2.77 -20.04 -13.84
CA LEU A 115 -1.62 -19.16 -13.70
C LEU A 115 -1.92 -18.13 -12.61
N ASP A 116 -1.01 -17.99 -11.67
CA ASP A 116 -1.10 -16.96 -10.64
C ASP A 116 -0.30 -15.72 -11.09
N ILE A 117 -0.87 -14.53 -10.89
CA ILE A 117 -0.22 -13.25 -11.12
C ILE A 117 -0.01 -12.59 -9.76
N VAL A 118 1.19 -12.10 -9.52
CA VAL A 118 1.59 -11.47 -8.26
C VAL A 118 2.10 -10.07 -8.55
N GLY A 119 1.37 -9.05 -8.11
CA GLY A 119 1.82 -7.67 -8.11
C GLY A 119 2.45 -7.32 -6.78
N VAL A 120 3.61 -6.67 -6.82
CA VAL A 120 4.37 -6.23 -5.64
C VAL A 120 4.73 -4.77 -5.83
N ALA A 121 4.14 -3.91 -5.02
CA ALA A 121 4.49 -2.50 -4.96
C ALA A 121 5.30 -2.22 -3.69
N VAL A 122 6.43 -1.52 -3.81
CA VAL A 122 7.29 -1.15 -2.69
C VAL A 122 7.59 0.33 -2.71
N ASP A 123 7.71 0.92 -1.52
CA ASP A 123 8.21 2.28 -1.31
C ASP A 123 9.67 2.17 -0.82
N PRO A 124 10.66 2.37 -1.70
CA PRO A 124 12.08 2.26 -1.34
C PRO A 124 12.60 3.51 -0.63
N ASP A 125 11.89 4.64 -0.71
CA ASP A 125 12.33 5.93 -0.17
C ASP A 125 11.71 6.20 1.21
N ASP A 126 11.06 5.20 1.83
CA ASP A 126 10.55 5.23 3.22
C ASP A 126 11.70 5.10 4.24
N GLU A 127 12.77 5.90 4.06
CA GLU A 127 13.91 5.99 4.98
C GLU A 127 13.62 6.95 6.16
N GLU A 128 12.68 7.90 6.00
CA GLU A 128 12.45 8.98 6.97
C GLU A 128 11.59 8.59 8.19
N GLU A 129 10.85 7.49 8.13
CA GLU A 129 10.19 6.90 9.29
C GLU A 129 10.39 5.39 9.22
N THR A 130 11.47 4.93 9.85
CA THR A 130 11.72 3.54 10.25
C THR A 130 10.49 2.68 10.04
N THR A 131 10.55 1.69 9.15
CA THR A 131 9.69 0.52 9.31
C THR A 131 9.67 0.22 10.81
N ARG A 132 8.47 0.25 11.42
CA ARG A 132 8.26 0.24 12.89
C ARG A 132 8.81 -1.03 13.59
N ILE A 133 9.62 -1.81 12.88
CA ILE A 133 10.18 -3.09 13.24
C ILE A 133 11.66 -2.86 13.60
N SER A 134 11.97 -2.90 14.90
CA SER A 134 13.31 -2.66 15.43
C SER A 134 14.13 -3.94 15.59
N ASP A 135 14.00 -4.90 14.69
CA ASP A 135 14.73 -6.17 14.74
C ASP A 135 16.15 -6.10 14.15
N GLY A 136 16.54 -4.93 13.61
CA GLY A 136 17.86 -4.69 13.03
C GLY A 136 17.96 -5.10 11.55
N GLU A 137 16.84 -5.47 10.92
CA GLU A 137 16.76 -5.80 9.51
C GLU A 137 16.24 -4.62 8.68
N ASP A 138 16.64 -4.56 7.41
CA ASP A 138 16.24 -3.51 6.47
C ASP A 138 14.87 -3.82 5.85
N TRP A 139 13.82 -3.61 6.64
CA TRP A 139 12.45 -3.79 6.17
C TRP A 139 12.02 -2.65 5.25
N LEU A 140 11.44 -3.02 4.09
CA LEU A 140 10.80 -2.10 3.17
C LEU A 140 9.27 -2.15 3.30
N ARG A 141 8.62 -1.00 3.19
CA ARG A 141 7.17 -0.93 3.10
C ARG A 141 6.73 -1.41 1.72
N GLY A 142 5.77 -2.32 1.68
CA GLY A 142 5.22 -2.81 0.42
C GLY A 142 3.87 -3.47 0.55
N LYS A 143 3.21 -3.65 -0.60
CA LYS A 143 1.96 -4.39 -0.73
C LYS A 143 2.12 -5.46 -1.80
N ILE A 144 1.61 -6.65 -1.48
CA ILE A 144 1.56 -7.79 -2.39
C ILE A 144 0.09 -8.07 -2.67
N VAL A 145 -0.24 -8.25 -3.94
CA VAL A 145 -1.57 -8.59 -4.41
C VAL A 145 -1.47 -9.80 -5.32
N ARG A 146 -2.36 -10.77 -5.13
CA ARG A 146 -2.38 -12.00 -5.92
C ARG A 146 -3.70 -12.18 -6.63
N ALA A 147 -3.61 -12.73 -7.83
CA ALA A 147 -4.75 -13.14 -8.61
C ALA A 147 -4.51 -14.46 -9.29
N ARG A 148 -5.62 -15.13 -9.63
CA ARG A 148 -5.59 -16.37 -10.41
C ARG A 148 -6.31 -16.18 -11.72
N MET A 149 -5.68 -16.68 -12.77
CA MET A 149 -6.28 -16.89 -14.08
C MET A 149 -6.33 -18.37 -14.41
N GLN A 150 -7.27 -18.75 -15.27
CA GLN A 150 -7.42 -20.11 -15.80
C GLN A 150 -7.37 -20.06 -17.32
N LYS A 151 -6.61 -20.96 -17.95
CA LYS A 151 -6.65 -21.11 -19.40
C LYS A 151 -8.03 -21.63 -19.81
N ALA A 152 -8.67 -20.96 -20.76
CA ALA A 152 -9.93 -21.44 -21.32
C ALA A 152 -9.65 -22.64 -22.23
N GLU A 153 -10.39 -23.76 -22.08
CA GLU A 153 -10.14 -24.98 -22.85
C GLU A 153 -10.32 -24.82 -24.37
N LYS A 154 -11.10 -23.81 -24.79
CA LYS A 154 -11.49 -23.59 -26.19
C LYS A 154 -10.84 -22.36 -26.83
N GLU A 155 -10.08 -21.59 -26.06
CA GLU A 155 -9.51 -20.31 -26.50
C GLU A 155 -8.05 -20.24 -26.05
N GLU A 156 -7.14 -19.77 -26.90
CA GLU A 156 -5.73 -19.58 -26.54
C GLU A 156 -5.52 -18.33 -25.65
N ARG A 157 -6.36 -18.18 -24.63
CA ARG A 157 -6.31 -17.08 -23.65
C ARG A 157 -6.52 -17.57 -22.23
N TYR A 158 -6.02 -16.78 -21.30
CA TYR A 158 -6.33 -16.92 -19.89
C TYR A 158 -7.55 -16.07 -19.54
N VAL A 159 -8.35 -16.51 -18.58
CA VAL A 159 -9.52 -15.77 -18.09
C VAL A 159 -9.38 -15.56 -16.60
N TRP A 160 -9.65 -14.34 -16.15
CA TRP A 160 -9.70 -14.01 -14.74
C TRP A 160 -10.60 -14.95 -13.92
N ARG A 161 -10.12 -15.35 -12.73
CA ARG A 161 -10.93 -16.13 -11.78
C ARG A 161 -11.22 -15.38 -10.49
N ARG A 162 -10.18 -14.90 -9.80
CA ARG A 162 -10.32 -14.26 -8.49
C ARG A 162 -9.05 -13.53 -8.05
N TRP A 163 -9.24 -12.59 -7.14
CA TRP A 163 -8.23 -12.12 -6.18
C TRP A 163 -8.12 -13.08 -4.99
N TYR A 164 -6.98 -13.11 -4.31
CA TYR A 164 -6.81 -13.78 -3.01
C TYR A 164 -5.55 -13.33 -2.27
#